data_AF-A0A671QYJ1-F1
#
_entry.id   AF-A0A671QYJ1-F1
#
_cell.length_a   1.000
_cell.length_b   1.000
_cell.length_c   1.000
_cell.angle_alpha   90.00
_cell.angle_beta   90.00
_cell.angle_gamma   90.00
#
_symmetry.space_group_name_H-M   'P 1'
#
loop_
_entity.id
_entity.type
_entity.pdbx_description
1 polymer ?
#
loop_
_entity_poly.entity_id
_entity_poly.type
_entity_poly.pdbx_seq_one_letter_code
_entity_poly.pdbx_strand_id
1 'polypeptide(L)'
;GHHSLYESIMQTTVHNKALVCVFYSDEEELRKSFSELDGRKDSTSHTMKRISSGGNPLISVAQQSSAQVYVNGFLVRKVHADSDGKRTPRGKRGWKTFYAILKGLILYLQKDEYRPDKQLSDEDLKNAVSIHHSLAMRAADYSKRPNVFYLRTADWRVFLFQQMQSWITRINTVAAMFSAPPFPAAIGSQKKFSRPLLPGSNTKLSQEEQLKYHETRFRAISAELQELRSTPQDRKSKSRDQEEYKQREEYMDFERQPNEKRASLLCEHVLFTLYIESIVDFAF
;
A
#
# COMPACT_ATOMS: atom_id res chain seq x y z
N GLY A 1 2.25 -32.00 14.67
CA GLY A 1 1.93 -31.25 13.44
C GLY A 1 2.01 -29.74 13.67
N HIS A 2 1.20 -29.18 14.56
CA HIS A 2 1.12 -27.73 14.79
C HIS A 2 2.32 -27.12 15.55
N HIS A 3 3.08 -27.93 16.29
CA HIS A 3 4.20 -27.44 17.11
C HIS A 3 5.43 -27.03 16.27
N SER A 4 5.71 -27.70 15.14
CA SER A 4 6.88 -27.37 14.31
C SER A 4 6.64 -26.15 13.40
N LEU A 5 5.37 -25.87 13.04
CA LEU A 5 4.98 -24.62 12.39
C LEU A 5 5.11 -23.45 13.39
N TYR A 6 4.70 -23.65 14.64
CA TYR A 6 4.84 -22.67 15.71
C TYR A 6 6.31 -22.33 15.99
N GLU A 7 7.20 -23.33 16.07
CA GLU A 7 8.64 -23.08 16.27
C GLU A 7 9.32 -22.44 15.06
N SER A 8 8.97 -22.83 13.84
CA SER A 8 9.53 -22.24 12.61
C SER A 8 9.08 -20.78 12.41
N ILE A 9 7.83 -20.47 12.74
CA ILE A 9 7.29 -19.11 12.75
C ILE A 9 7.93 -18.29 13.88
N MET A 10 8.04 -18.84 15.09
CA MET A 10 8.68 -18.15 16.21
C MET A 10 10.17 -17.88 15.95
N GLN A 11 10.92 -18.79 15.32
CA GLN A 11 12.32 -18.53 14.94
C GLN A 11 12.46 -17.42 13.88
N THR A 12 11.50 -17.30 12.97
CA THR A 12 11.46 -16.23 11.95
C THR A 12 11.05 -14.89 12.57
N THR A 13 10.09 -14.90 13.52
CA THR A 13 9.60 -13.73 14.25
C THR A 13 10.62 -13.22 15.29
N VAL A 14 11.35 -14.12 15.95
CA VAL A 14 12.43 -13.78 16.91
C VAL A 14 13.61 -13.07 16.22
N HIS A 15 13.85 -13.34 14.94
CA HIS A 15 14.84 -12.62 14.14
C HIS A 15 14.44 -11.16 13.83
N ASN A 16 13.17 -10.80 14.04
CA ASN A 16 12.61 -9.46 13.82
C ASN A 16 12.08 -8.79 15.11
N LYS A 17 12.65 -9.12 16.27
CA LYS A 17 12.35 -8.47 17.57
C LYS A 17 12.41 -6.94 17.54
N ALA A 18 13.21 -6.35 16.65
CA ALA A 18 13.33 -4.91 16.50
C ALA A 18 12.10 -4.24 15.85
N LEU A 19 11.32 -4.96 15.03
CA LEU A 19 10.09 -4.43 14.42
C LEU A 19 8.91 -4.50 15.38
N VAL A 20 8.85 -5.57 16.18
CA VAL A 20 7.85 -5.75 17.24
C VAL A 20 7.84 -4.55 18.19
N CYS A 21 8.99 -4.09 18.69
CA CYS A 21 9.07 -2.89 19.53
C CYS A 21 8.62 -1.58 18.87
N VAL A 22 8.64 -1.46 17.54
CA VAL A 22 8.16 -0.27 16.82
C VAL A 22 6.63 -0.23 16.75
N PHE A 23 5.96 -1.39 16.82
CA PHE A 23 4.50 -1.47 16.95
C PHE A 23 3.99 -0.99 18.32
N TYR A 24 4.80 -1.10 19.38
CA TYR A 24 4.38 -0.83 20.77
C TYR A 24 4.47 0.64 21.22
N SER A 25 5.01 1.56 20.43
CA SER A 25 5.09 2.97 20.87
C SER A 25 3.78 3.76 20.72
N ASP A 26 2.71 3.14 20.20
CA ASP A 26 1.43 3.82 19.91
C ASP A 26 0.20 2.98 20.37
N GLU A 27 0.38 2.19 21.44
CA GLU A 27 -0.57 1.17 21.91
C GLU A 27 -1.95 1.76 22.32
N GLU A 28 -1.98 2.92 22.98
CA GLU A 28 -3.23 3.51 23.45
C GLU A 28 -4.10 4.07 22.31
N GLU A 29 -3.48 4.59 21.24
CA GLU A 29 -4.20 5.14 20.09
C GLU A 29 -4.75 4.02 19.20
N LEU A 30 -4.01 2.91 19.08
CA LEU A 30 -4.47 1.69 18.41
C LEU A 30 -5.66 1.08 19.14
N ARG A 31 -5.52 0.78 20.44
CA ARG A 31 -6.52 0.03 21.22
C ARG A 31 -7.89 0.73 21.23
N LYS A 32 -7.89 2.07 21.29
CA LYS A 32 -9.11 2.88 21.22
C LYS A 32 -9.79 2.84 19.84
N SER A 33 -9.00 2.74 18.76
CA SER A 33 -9.50 2.63 17.39
C SER A 33 -10.06 1.25 17.02
N PHE A 34 -9.60 0.19 17.71
CA PHE A 34 -10.04 -1.19 17.47
C PHE A 34 -11.28 -1.58 18.28
N SER A 35 -11.44 -1.04 19.50
CA SER A 35 -12.63 -1.32 20.34
C SER A 35 -13.96 -0.81 19.76
N GLU A 36 -13.93 0.06 18.75
CA GLU A 36 -15.13 0.55 18.05
C GLU A 36 -15.55 -0.32 16.84
N LEU A 37 -14.82 -1.41 16.53
CA LEU A 37 -15.05 -2.23 15.33
C LEU A 37 -16.11 -3.34 15.49
N ASP A 38 -16.44 -3.79 16.70
CA ASP A 38 -17.33 -4.96 16.90
C ASP A 38 -18.84 -4.65 16.80
N GLY A 39 -19.21 -3.47 16.29
CA GLY A 39 -20.58 -2.96 16.37
C GLY A 39 -21.49 -3.09 15.13
N ARG A 40 -21.03 -3.50 13.93
CA ARG A 40 -21.89 -3.38 12.73
C ARG A 40 -21.87 -4.57 11.78
N LYS A 41 -22.90 -5.40 11.91
CA LYS A 41 -23.49 -6.21 10.83
C LYS A 41 -24.33 -5.34 9.88
N ASP A 42 -24.32 -5.79 8.63
CA ASP A 42 -25.31 -5.64 7.56
C ASP A 42 -25.23 -4.48 6.54
N SER A 43 -25.17 -4.97 5.29
CA SER A 43 -25.97 -4.59 4.12
C SER A 43 -25.79 -3.20 3.51
N THR A 44 -25.27 -3.18 2.27
CA THR A 44 -26.02 -2.69 1.10
C THR A 44 -25.26 -2.92 -0.19
N SER A 45 -25.88 -3.71 -1.07
CA SER A 45 -25.57 -3.83 -2.49
C SER A 45 -26.05 -2.59 -3.25
N HIS A 46 -25.13 -1.87 -3.90
CA HIS A 46 -25.49 -0.86 -4.89
C HIS A 46 -24.79 -1.13 -6.23
N THR A 47 -25.62 -1.47 -7.21
CA THR A 47 -25.32 -1.63 -8.64
C THR A 47 -24.73 -0.32 -9.20
N MET A 48 -23.51 -0.38 -9.76
CA MET A 48 -22.89 0.76 -10.43
C MET A 48 -23.57 1.06 -11.77
N LYS A 49 -24.20 2.23 -11.88
CA LYS A 49 -24.46 2.88 -13.19
C LYS A 49 -23.16 3.47 -13.72
N ARG A 50 -22.78 3.11 -14.95
CA ARG A 50 -21.71 3.75 -15.72
C ARG A 50 -22.01 5.24 -15.90
N ILE A 51 -21.06 6.10 -15.57
CA ILE A 51 -21.04 7.50 -16.04
C ILE A 51 -19.75 7.72 -16.83
N SER A 52 -19.94 8.21 -18.05
CA SER A 52 -18.93 8.59 -19.03
C SER A 52 -18.28 9.93 -18.66
N SER A 53 -17.05 10.12 -19.15
CA SER A 53 -16.33 11.40 -19.35
C SER A 53 -15.79 12.18 -18.13
N GLY A 54 -14.45 12.18 -18.00
CA GLY A 54 -13.66 13.37 -17.65
C GLY A 54 -13.40 13.72 -16.17
N GLY A 55 -14.02 13.04 -15.21
CA GLY A 55 -13.84 13.34 -13.77
C GLY A 55 -12.69 12.58 -13.11
N ASN A 56 -11.96 13.24 -12.20
CA ASN A 56 -10.87 12.61 -11.43
C ASN A 56 -11.44 11.47 -10.55
N PRO A 57 -10.97 10.21 -10.66
CA PRO A 57 -11.51 9.06 -9.93
C PRO A 57 -11.50 9.24 -8.40
N LEU A 58 -10.59 10.08 -7.91
CA LEU A 58 -10.44 10.46 -6.51
C LEU A 58 -11.68 11.19 -5.95
N ILE A 59 -12.44 11.91 -6.79
CA ILE A 59 -13.62 12.67 -6.36
C ILE A 59 -14.77 11.71 -6.00
N SER A 60 -14.95 10.62 -6.75
CA SER A 60 -15.95 9.59 -6.45
C SER A 60 -15.64 8.80 -5.17
N VAL A 61 -14.36 8.67 -4.81
CA VAL A 61 -13.92 7.99 -3.57
C VAL A 61 -13.97 8.96 -2.38
N ALA A 62 -13.68 10.25 -2.60
CA ALA A 62 -13.70 11.28 -1.56
C ALA A 62 -15.10 11.55 -0.96
N GLN A 63 -16.17 11.21 -1.68
CA GLN A 63 -17.55 11.34 -1.19
C GLN A 63 -17.95 10.29 -0.12
N GLN A 64 -17.05 9.38 0.26
CA GLN A 64 -17.26 8.50 1.42
C GLN A 64 -16.99 9.28 2.72
N SER A 65 -17.96 10.12 3.12
CA SER A 65 -17.92 10.88 4.37
C SER A 65 -17.76 10.00 5.62
N SER A 66 -18.11 8.71 5.55
CA SER A 66 -18.05 7.72 6.63
C SER A 66 -16.75 6.89 6.74
N ALA A 67 -15.77 7.08 5.85
CA ALA A 67 -14.55 6.26 5.89
C ALA A 67 -13.71 6.52 7.17
N GLN A 68 -13.15 5.47 7.76
CA GLN A 68 -12.35 5.52 8.99
C GLN A 68 -11.05 6.32 8.78
N VAL A 69 -10.68 7.13 9.78
CA VAL A 69 -9.38 7.83 9.85
C VAL A 69 -8.39 6.95 10.61
N TYR A 70 -7.26 6.62 9.98
CA TYR A 70 -6.27 5.69 10.52
C TYR A 70 -5.08 6.36 11.20
N VAL A 71 -4.71 7.55 10.73
CA VAL A 71 -3.66 8.40 11.31
C VAL A 71 -3.81 9.80 10.73
N ASN A 72 -3.48 10.82 11.52
CA ASN A 72 -3.42 12.19 11.06
C ASN A 72 -2.25 12.92 11.72
N GLY A 73 -1.79 14.02 11.12
CA GLY A 73 -0.69 14.82 11.63
C GLY A 73 0.14 15.50 10.54
N PHE A 74 1.13 16.29 10.95
CA PHE A 74 1.93 17.05 10.00
C PHE A 74 2.93 16.17 9.24
N LEU A 75 2.95 16.31 7.91
CA LEU A 75 3.93 15.70 7.01
C LEU A 75 4.58 16.76 6.12
N VAL A 76 5.88 16.64 5.89
CA VAL A 76 6.55 17.41 4.83
C VAL A 76 6.73 16.51 3.62
N ARG A 77 6.09 16.85 2.51
CA ARG A 77 6.12 16.10 1.26
C ARG A 77 7.01 16.77 0.22
N LYS A 78 7.69 15.95 -0.57
CA LYS A 78 8.32 16.32 -1.83
C LYS A 78 7.96 15.33 -2.93
N VAL A 79 7.58 15.83 -4.11
CA VAL A 79 7.38 14.97 -5.29
C VAL A 79 8.76 14.56 -5.83
N HIS A 80 8.98 13.26 -6.07
CA HIS A 80 10.28 12.72 -6.50
C HIS A 80 10.26 12.24 -7.96
N ALA A 81 9.24 11.45 -8.32
CA ALA A 81 9.02 10.96 -9.67
C ALA A 81 7.55 11.04 -10.05
N ASP A 82 7.29 11.31 -11.33
CA ASP A 82 5.97 11.35 -11.92
C ASP A 82 5.55 9.93 -12.36
N SER A 83 4.32 9.77 -12.87
CA SER A 83 3.74 8.44 -13.20
C SER A 83 4.44 7.73 -14.37
N ASP A 84 5.22 8.46 -15.16
CA ASP A 84 6.08 7.91 -16.21
C ASP A 84 7.41 7.35 -15.66
N GLY A 85 7.60 7.39 -14.33
CA GLY A 85 8.83 6.97 -13.65
C GLY A 85 9.97 7.97 -13.77
N LYS A 86 9.78 9.10 -14.47
CA LYS A 86 10.83 10.11 -14.61
C LYS A 86 10.85 11.01 -13.39
N ARG A 87 12.05 11.55 -13.11
CA ARG A 87 12.24 12.48 -12.01
C ARG A 87 11.48 13.78 -12.29
N THR A 88 10.67 14.21 -11.33
CA THR A 88 9.92 15.46 -11.42
C THR A 88 10.89 16.65 -11.61
N PRO A 89 10.59 17.62 -12.50
CA PRO A 89 11.44 18.79 -12.75
C PRO A 89 11.77 19.61 -11.49
N ARG A 90 12.96 20.22 -11.45
CA ARG A 90 13.48 20.92 -10.26
C ARG A 90 12.52 21.95 -9.66
N GLY A 91 11.82 22.73 -10.50
CA GLY A 91 10.87 23.76 -10.06
C GLY A 91 9.57 23.21 -9.45
N LYS A 92 9.25 21.92 -9.64
CA LYS A 92 7.99 21.32 -9.17
C LYS A 92 8.18 20.34 -7.99
N ARG A 93 9.43 20.09 -7.56
CA ARG A 93 9.79 19.10 -6.52
C ARG A 93 10.22 19.71 -5.18
N GLY A 94 9.68 20.87 -4.82
CA GLY A 94 9.95 21.51 -3.53
C GLY A 94 9.39 20.68 -2.36
N TRP A 95 10.01 20.80 -1.18
CA TRP A 95 9.43 20.30 0.06
C TRP A 95 8.30 21.25 0.49
N LYS A 96 7.12 20.71 0.81
CA LYS A 96 5.95 21.46 1.27
C LYS A 96 5.35 20.76 2.49
N THR A 97 4.95 21.54 3.49
CA THR A 97 4.30 21.03 4.70
C THR A 97 2.80 20.90 4.46
N PHE A 98 2.22 19.83 4.96
CA PHE A 98 0.80 19.55 4.90
C PHE A 98 0.33 19.00 6.24
N TYR A 99 -0.94 19.26 6.57
CA TYR A 99 -1.63 18.41 7.53
C TYR A 99 -2.16 17.20 6.78
N ALA A 100 -1.66 16.02 7.14
CA ALA A 100 -1.99 14.77 6.47
C ALA A 100 -3.07 14.02 7.24
N ILE A 101 -4.01 13.42 6.51
CA ILE A 101 -5.07 12.58 7.07
C ILE A 101 -5.18 11.34 6.21
N LEU A 102 -4.87 10.18 6.77
CA LEU A 102 -5.10 8.90 6.12
C LEU A 102 -6.52 8.43 6.43
N LYS A 103 -7.43 8.55 5.45
CA LYS A 103 -8.83 8.17 5.57
C LYS A 103 -9.21 7.19 4.46
N GLY A 104 -9.57 5.96 4.82
CA GLY A 104 -9.70 4.86 3.86
C GLY A 104 -8.38 4.62 3.10
N LEU A 105 -8.46 4.46 1.78
CA LEU A 105 -7.30 4.31 0.88
C LEU A 105 -6.75 5.64 0.35
N ILE A 106 -7.11 6.78 0.95
CA ILE A 106 -6.69 8.11 0.50
C ILE A 106 -5.92 8.83 1.61
N LEU A 107 -4.72 9.32 1.26
CA LEU A 107 -3.93 10.24 2.06
C LEU A 107 -4.26 11.67 1.60
N TYR A 108 -5.11 12.35 2.36
CA TYR A 108 -5.41 13.76 2.15
C TYR A 108 -4.27 14.60 2.68
N LEU A 109 -3.88 15.62 1.91
CA LEU A 109 -2.78 16.52 2.23
C LEU A 109 -3.30 17.95 2.18
N GLN A 110 -3.75 18.43 3.33
CA GLN A 110 -4.34 19.75 3.46
C GLN A 110 -3.26 20.81 3.55
N LYS A 111 -3.41 21.86 2.75
CA LYS A 111 -2.57 23.05 2.84
C LYS A 111 -3.19 24.03 3.85
N ASP A 112 -2.35 24.77 4.56
CA ASP A 112 -2.71 25.80 5.56
C ASP A 112 -3.20 25.24 6.91
N GLU A 113 -3.76 26.07 7.79
CA GLU A 113 -4.21 25.67 9.14
C GLU A 113 -5.25 24.53 9.07
N TYR A 114 -4.94 23.41 9.73
CA TYR A 114 -5.88 22.30 9.91
C TYR A 114 -7.12 22.79 10.65
N ARG A 115 -8.28 22.49 10.09
CA ARG A 115 -9.58 22.70 10.74
C ARG A 115 -10.42 21.45 10.56
N PRO A 116 -10.80 20.74 11.64
CA PRO A 116 -11.53 19.48 11.54
C PRO A 116 -12.87 19.61 10.80
N ASP A 117 -13.54 20.76 10.93
CA ASP A 117 -14.84 21.03 10.28
C ASP A 117 -14.72 21.62 8.87
N LYS A 118 -13.50 21.89 8.39
CA LYS A 118 -13.29 22.47 7.07
C LYS A 118 -13.43 21.38 6.01
N GLN A 119 -14.35 21.58 5.08
CA GLN A 119 -14.44 20.75 3.88
C GLN A 119 -13.14 20.86 3.06
N LEU A 120 -12.72 19.73 2.49
CA LEU A 120 -11.55 19.68 1.61
C LEU A 120 -11.74 20.64 0.43
N SER A 121 -10.78 21.55 0.24
CA SER A 121 -10.79 22.42 -0.93
C SER A 121 -10.39 21.66 -2.20
N ASP A 122 -10.69 22.20 -3.37
CA ASP A 122 -10.23 21.64 -4.65
C ASP A 122 -8.70 21.48 -4.71
N GLU A 123 -7.96 22.36 -4.04
CA GLU A 123 -6.50 22.26 -3.95
C GLU A 123 -6.08 21.10 -3.04
N ASP A 124 -6.79 20.84 -1.94
CA ASP A 124 -6.51 19.69 -1.07
C ASP A 124 -6.79 18.37 -1.81
N LEU A 125 -7.87 18.33 -2.60
CA LEU A 125 -8.21 17.17 -3.44
C LEU A 125 -7.17 16.92 -4.54
N LYS A 126 -6.57 17.97 -5.12
CA LYS A 126 -5.44 17.84 -6.06
C LYS A 126 -4.17 17.34 -5.38
N ASN A 127 -3.99 17.65 -4.09
CA ASN A 127 -2.85 17.20 -3.31
C ASN A 127 -3.02 15.78 -2.75
N ALA A 128 -4.25 15.26 -2.71
CA ALA A 128 -4.55 13.93 -2.21
C ALA A 128 -3.80 12.83 -2.99
N VAL A 129 -3.36 11.81 -2.27
CA VAL A 129 -2.62 10.67 -2.80
C VAL A 129 -3.40 9.41 -2.47
N SER A 130 -3.73 8.62 -3.50
CA SER A 130 -4.29 7.29 -3.22
C SER A 130 -3.18 6.32 -2.84
N ILE A 131 -3.41 5.57 -1.76
CA ILE A 131 -2.46 4.62 -1.20
C ILE A 131 -2.78 3.16 -1.56
N HIS A 132 -3.82 2.90 -2.36
CA HIS A 132 -4.06 1.57 -2.93
C HIS A 132 -2.79 1.07 -3.62
N HIS A 133 -2.41 -0.17 -3.35
CA HIS A 133 -1.19 -0.81 -3.82
C HIS A 133 0.09 0.01 -3.61
N SER A 134 0.11 0.96 -2.67
CA SER A 134 1.31 1.71 -2.37
C SER A 134 2.31 0.89 -1.56
N LEU A 135 3.54 1.38 -1.51
CA LEU A 135 4.58 0.91 -0.61
C LEU A 135 5.30 2.12 -0.01
N ALA A 136 5.29 2.21 1.31
CA ALA A 136 6.10 3.13 2.09
C ALA A 136 7.38 2.43 2.58
N MET A 137 8.54 3.06 2.37
CA MET A 137 9.84 2.51 2.79
C MET A 137 10.79 3.60 3.26
N ARG A 138 11.57 3.33 4.30
CA ARG A 138 12.61 4.26 4.76
C ARG A 138 13.58 4.59 3.61
N ALA A 139 13.84 5.87 3.41
CA ALA A 139 14.79 6.35 2.41
C ALA A 139 16.21 6.35 3.00
N ALA A 140 16.79 5.15 3.16
CA ALA A 140 18.11 4.98 3.78
C ALA A 140 19.25 5.61 2.95
N ASP A 141 19.05 5.72 1.64
CA ASP A 141 19.95 6.38 0.69
C ASP A 141 19.77 7.92 0.66
N TYR A 142 18.79 8.48 1.38
CA TYR A 142 18.50 9.90 1.40
C TYR A 142 19.14 10.60 2.61
N SER A 143 20.33 11.17 2.42
CA SER A 143 21.10 11.82 3.50
C SER A 143 20.78 13.30 3.74
N LYS A 144 19.99 13.95 2.88
CA LYS A 144 19.79 15.42 2.94
C LYS A 144 18.85 15.87 4.06
N ARG A 145 18.00 14.97 4.56
CA ARG A 145 17.09 15.19 5.69
C ARG A 145 16.95 13.88 6.46
N PRO A 146 16.91 13.92 7.80
CA PRO A 146 16.65 12.74 8.60
C PRO A 146 15.18 12.33 8.48
N ASN A 147 14.88 11.08 8.88
CA ASN A 147 13.51 10.58 9.02
C ASN A 147 12.68 10.73 7.75
N VAL A 148 13.28 10.39 6.61
CA VAL A 148 12.62 10.44 5.31
C VAL A 148 12.24 9.04 4.85
N PHE A 149 11.08 8.93 4.20
CA PHE A 149 10.61 7.71 3.56
C PHE A 149 10.09 7.97 2.15
N TYR A 150 10.24 6.99 1.27
CA TYR A 150 9.59 6.94 -0.03
C TYR A 150 8.18 6.42 0.12
N LEU A 151 7.21 7.06 -0.52
CA LEU A 151 5.90 6.51 -0.80
C LEU A 151 5.79 6.31 -2.32
N ARG A 152 5.73 5.05 -2.74
CA ARG A 152 5.52 4.67 -4.15
C ARG A 152 4.07 4.24 -4.34
N THR A 153 3.37 4.82 -5.32
CA THR A 153 1.94 4.59 -5.56
C THR A 153 1.70 3.60 -6.70
N ALA A 154 0.47 3.08 -6.82
CA ALA A 154 0.04 2.16 -7.89
C ALA A 154 0.32 2.69 -9.31
N ASP A 155 0.26 4.01 -9.48
CA ASP A 155 0.52 4.71 -10.75
C ASP A 155 2.00 5.16 -10.89
N TRP A 156 2.91 4.52 -10.14
CA TRP A 156 4.37 4.66 -10.24
C TRP A 156 4.95 6.02 -9.83
N ARG A 157 4.12 6.95 -9.36
CA ARG A 157 4.63 8.16 -8.72
C ARG A 157 5.44 7.81 -7.47
N VAL A 158 6.46 8.62 -7.21
CA VAL A 158 7.27 8.51 -6.00
C VAL A 158 7.22 9.84 -5.27
N PHE A 159 6.85 9.78 -4.00
CA PHE A 159 6.90 10.91 -3.08
C PHE A 159 7.96 10.63 -2.00
N LEU A 160 8.59 11.69 -1.53
CA LEU A 160 9.39 11.69 -0.31
C LEU A 160 8.59 12.37 0.78
N PHE A 161 8.53 11.75 1.95
CA PHE A 161 7.90 12.33 3.14
C PHE A 161 8.88 12.35 4.30
N GLN A 162 8.82 13.38 5.14
CA GLN A 162 9.64 13.51 6.35
C GLN A 162 8.74 13.33 7.58
N GLN A 163 8.89 12.19 8.30
CA GLN A 163 8.26 11.90 9.60
C GLN A 163 8.74 10.54 10.18
N MET A 164 8.14 10.11 11.30
CA MET A 164 8.42 8.91 12.09
C MET A 164 7.94 7.61 11.43
N GLN A 165 8.37 6.48 11.99
CA GLN A 165 8.06 5.12 11.51
C GLN A 165 6.57 4.77 11.54
N SER A 166 5.77 5.40 12.41
CA SER A 166 4.33 5.12 12.54
C SER A 166 3.56 5.32 11.23
N TRP A 167 3.89 6.35 10.44
CA TRP A 167 3.28 6.58 9.12
C TRP A 167 3.60 5.47 8.12
N ILE A 168 4.84 4.98 8.10
CA ILE A 168 5.26 3.89 7.20
C ILE A 168 4.44 2.64 7.52
N THR A 169 4.37 2.28 8.80
CA THR A 169 3.62 1.11 9.26
C THR A 169 2.15 1.26 8.90
N ARG A 170 1.51 2.38 9.28
CA ARG A 170 0.08 2.56 9.04
C ARG A 170 -0.30 2.56 7.56
N ILE A 171 0.45 3.28 6.71
CA ILE A 171 0.19 3.29 5.26
C ILE A 171 0.29 1.89 4.69
N ASN A 172 1.34 1.14 5.04
CA ASN A 172 1.54 -0.20 4.52
C ASN A 172 0.48 -1.19 5.02
N THR A 173 0.07 -1.10 6.29
CA THR A 173 -1.00 -1.93 6.85
C THR A 173 -2.32 -1.68 6.15
N VAL A 174 -2.73 -0.41 5.99
CA VAL A 174 -3.98 -0.05 5.30
C VAL A 174 -3.93 -0.50 3.83
N ALA A 175 -2.79 -0.32 3.15
CA ALA A 175 -2.61 -0.81 1.79
C ALA A 175 -2.67 -2.35 1.71
N ALA A 176 -2.13 -3.08 2.69
CA ALA A 176 -2.18 -4.54 2.74
C ALA A 176 -3.61 -5.07 2.92
N MET A 177 -4.34 -4.49 3.87
CA MET A 177 -5.69 -4.93 4.24
C MET A 177 -6.72 -4.63 3.15
N PHE A 178 -6.61 -3.48 2.48
CA PHE A 178 -7.72 -2.98 1.66
C PHE A 178 -7.44 -2.94 0.16
N SER A 179 -6.21 -3.18 -0.33
CA SER A 179 -5.97 -3.18 -1.79
C SER A 179 -6.61 -4.39 -2.47
N ALA A 180 -7.58 -4.16 -3.37
CA ALA A 180 -8.22 -5.24 -4.11
C ALA A 180 -7.27 -5.90 -5.14
N PRO A 181 -7.42 -7.21 -5.45
CA PRO A 181 -6.62 -7.86 -6.47
C PRO A 181 -6.70 -7.16 -7.85
N PRO A 182 -5.62 -7.18 -8.66
CA PRO A 182 -5.62 -6.64 -10.02
C PRO A 182 -6.74 -7.24 -10.88
N PHE A 183 -7.25 -6.46 -11.82
CA PHE A 183 -8.24 -6.98 -12.77
C PHE A 183 -7.66 -8.12 -13.61
N PRO A 184 -8.48 -9.13 -13.96
CA PRO A 184 -8.05 -10.17 -14.88
C PRO A 184 -7.65 -9.54 -16.21
N ALA A 185 -6.59 -10.05 -16.83
CA ALA A 185 -6.14 -9.57 -18.14
C ALA A 185 -7.28 -9.69 -19.16
N ALA A 186 -7.47 -8.65 -19.98
CA ALA A 186 -8.53 -8.67 -20.99
C ALA A 186 -8.35 -9.87 -21.94
N ILE A 187 -9.43 -10.62 -22.14
CA ILE A 187 -9.48 -11.79 -23.04
C ILE A 187 -9.14 -11.30 -24.45
N GLY A 188 -7.96 -11.66 -24.95
CA GLY A 188 -7.42 -11.20 -26.26
C GLY A 188 -6.13 -10.36 -26.19
N SER A 189 -5.72 -9.89 -25.01
CA SER A 189 -4.51 -9.06 -24.80
C SER A 189 -3.18 -9.85 -24.81
N GLN A 190 -3.20 -11.16 -25.08
CA GLN A 190 -2.06 -12.06 -24.86
C GLN A 190 -0.87 -11.88 -25.83
N LYS A 191 -0.90 -10.90 -26.73
CA LYS A 191 0.21 -10.69 -27.69
C LYS A 191 1.35 -9.80 -27.17
N LYS A 192 1.14 -9.01 -26.11
CA LYS A 192 2.18 -8.12 -25.56
C LYS A 192 2.00 -7.90 -24.05
N PHE A 193 3.11 -7.72 -23.35
CA PHE A 193 3.12 -7.27 -21.96
C PHE A 193 2.43 -5.91 -21.81
N SER A 194 1.55 -5.82 -20.83
CA SER A 194 0.96 -4.57 -20.36
C SER A 194 0.82 -4.65 -18.84
N ARG A 195 1.00 -3.50 -18.17
CA ARG A 195 0.84 -3.44 -16.71
C ARG A 195 -0.61 -3.76 -16.34
N PRO A 196 -0.86 -4.71 -15.43
CA PRO A 196 -2.18 -4.97 -14.91
C PRO A 196 -2.84 -3.71 -14.34
N LEU A 197 -4.14 -3.58 -14.56
CA LEU A 197 -4.93 -2.50 -13.97
C LEU A 197 -5.19 -2.80 -12.50
N LEU A 198 -4.76 -1.88 -11.63
CA LEU A 198 -4.90 -1.98 -10.18
C LEU A 198 -6.15 -1.21 -9.73
N PRO A 199 -7.16 -1.87 -9.14
CA PRO A 199 -8.36 -1.20 -8.65
C PRO A 199 -8.06 -0.33 -7.43
N GLY A 200 -8.61 0.90 -7.42
CA GLY A 200 -8.60 1.77 -6.24
C GLY A 200 -9.70 1.47 -5.21
N SER A 201 -10.50 0.42 -5.43
CA SER A 201 -11.57 -0.01 -4.53
C SER A 201 -11.04 -0.92 -3.42
N ASN A 202 -11.79 -1.01 -2.32
CA ASN A 202 -11.49 -1.96 -1.26
C ASN A 202 -11.60 -3.42 -1.75
N THR A 203 -10.74 -4.29 -1.22
CA THR A 203 -10.85 -5.74 -1.40
C THR A 203 -12.16 -6.27 -0.81
N LYS A 204 -12.65 -7.38 -1.37
CA LYS A 204 -13.76 -8.17 -0.83
C LYS A 204 -13.29 -9.44 -0.10
N LEU A 205 -11.99 -9.67 -0.09
CA LEU A 205 -11.37 -10.82 0.57
C LEU A 205 -11.34 -10.60 2.08
N SER A 206 -11.45 -11.69 2.84
CA SER A 206 -11.13 -11.68 4.27
C SER A 206 -9.64 -11.38 4.49
N GLN A 207 -9.23 -11.06 5.73
CA GLN A 207 -7.82 -10.80 6.02
C GLN A 207 -6.92 -12.02 5.75
N GLU A 208 -7.42 -13.22 6.02
CA GLU A 208 -6.73 -14.49 5.77
C GLU A 208 -6.60 -14.77 4.27
N GLU A 209 -7.67 -14.55 3.51
CA GLU A 209 -7.66 -14.67 2.04
C GLU A 209 -6.73 -13.64 1.41
N GLN A 210 -6.72 -12.42 1.94
CA GLN A 210 -5.84 -11.33 1.52
C GLN A 210 -4.37 -11.66 1.80
N LEU A 211 -4.05 -12.24 2.97
CA LEU A 211 -2.72 -12.74 3.31
C LEU A 211 -2.28 -13.81 2.30
N LYS A 212 -3.09 -14.86 2.13
CA LYS A 212 -2.82 -15.96 1.18
C LYS A 212 -2.62 -15.44 -0.25
N TYR A 213 -3.41 -14.45 -0.65
CA TYR A 213 -3.28 -13.77 -1.93
C TYR A 213 -1.90 -13.11 -2.08
N HIS A 214 -1.48 -12.29 -1.12
CA HIS A 214 -0.19 -11.60 -1.18
C HIS A 214 1.00 -12.57 -1.15
N GLU A 215 0.94 -13.63 -0.34
CA GLU A 215 1.97 -14.69 -0.32
C GLU A 215 2.08 -15.41 -1.67
N THR A 216 0.94 -15.84 -2.21
CA THR A 216 0.88 -16.53 -3.51
C THR A 216 1.42 -15.62 -4.61
N ARG A 217 1.03 -14.34 -4.58
CA ARG A 217 1.47 -13.36 -5.57
C ARG A 217 2.96 -13.07 -5.46
N PHE A 218 3.50 -12.93 -4.24
CA PHE A 218 4.92 -12.77 -4.01
C PHE A 218 5.73 -13.96 -4.53
N ARG A 219 5.30 -15.20 -4.26
CA ARG A 219 5.95 -16.42 -4.76
C ARG A 219 5.92 -16.47 -6.29
N ALA A 220 4.77 -16.21 -6.90
CA ALA A 220 4.61 -16.19 -8.36
C ALA A 220 5.51 -15.13 -9.02
N ILE A 221 5.52 -13.90 -8.51
CA ILE A 221 6.37 -12.83 -9.03
C ILE A 221 7.86 -13.20 -8.89
N SER A 222 8.24 -13.77 -7.74
CA SER A 222 9.63 -14.16 -7.49
C SER A 222 10.09 -15.26 -8.44
N ALA A 223 9.25 -16.27 -8.71
CA ALA A 223 9.55 -17.36 -9.63
C ALA A 223 9.66 -16.87 -11.07
N GLU A 224 8.69 -16.08 -11.55
CA GLU A 224 8.69 -15.54 -12.91
C GLU A 224 9.89 -14.59 -13.14
N LEU A 225 10.26 -13.79 -12.14
CA LEU A 225 11.43 -12.92 -12.21
C LEU A 225 12.75 -13.70 -12.25
N GLN A 226 12.84 -14.81 -11.52
CA GLN A 226 13.98 -15.71 -11.61
C GLN A 226 14.07 -16.38 -12.98
N GLU A 227 12.94 -16.83 -13.52
CA GLU A 227 12.86 -17.44 -14.86
C GLU A 227 13.29 -16.45 -15.95
N LEU A 228 12.77 -15.22 -15.91
CA LEU A 228 13.14 -14.14 -16.82
C LEU A 228 14.65 -13.95 -16.82
N ARG A 229 15.26 -13.72 -15.64
CA ARG A 229 16.71 -13.49 -15.51
C ARG A 229 17.57 -14.69 -15.88
N SER A 230 17.03 -15.91 -15.81
CA SER A 230 17.75 -17.12 -16.20
C SER A 230 17.73 -17.39 -17.71
N THR A 231 16.82 -16.76 -18.45
CA THR A 231 16.68 -16.95 -19.89
C THR A 231 17.75 -16.13 -20.63
N PRO A 232 18.65 -16.77 -21.42
CA PRO A 232 19.67 -16.04 -22.17
C PRO A 232 19.01 -15.09 -23.17
N GLN A 233 19.33 -13.79 -23.09
CA GLN A 233 18.88 -12.84 -24.09
C GLN A 233 19.62 -13.08 -25.41
N ASP A 234 18.90 -13.48 -26.45
CA ASP A 234 19.47 -13.55 -27.80
C ASP A 234 19.82 -12.12 -28.25
N ARG A 235 21.12 -11.86 -28.46
CA ARG A 235 21.62 -10.57 -28.95
C ARG A 235 21.06 -10.21 -30.34
N LYS A 236 20.48 -11.17 -31.07
CA LYS A 236 19.81 -10.96 -32.36
C LYS A 236 18.30 -10.70 -32.27
N SER A 237 17.72 -10.74 -31.07
CA SER A 237 16.32 -10.41 -30.86
C SER A 237 15.99 -8.99 -31.35
N LYS A 238 14.78 -8.78 -31.86
CA LYS A 238 14.36 -7.46 -32.35
C LYS A 238 14.38 -6.48 -31.18
N SER A 239 14.84 -5.24 -31.41
CA SER A 239 14.91 -4.17 -30.39
C SER A 239 13.61 -4.01 -29.58
N ARG A 240 12.46 -4.25 -30.22
CA ARG A 240 11.14 -4.20 -29.58
C ARG A 240 10.89 -5.33 -28.57
N ASP A 241 11.40 -6.53 -28.83
CA ASP A 241 11.24 -7.67 -27.92
C ASP A 241 12.12 -7.49 -26.66
N GLN A 242 13.29 -6.87 -26.82
CA GLN A 242 14.17 -6.49 -25.70
C GLN A 242 13.54 -5.41 -24.82
N GLU A 243 12.88 -4.42 -25.43
CA GLU A 243 12.15 -3.39 -24.68
C GLU A 243 10.97 -3.98 -23.90
N GLU A 244 10.22 -4.90 -24.50
CA GLU A 244 9.12 -5.61 -23.84
C GLU A 244 9.61 -6.45 -22.66
N TYR A 245 10.70 -7.20 -22.84
CA TYR A 245 11.34 -7.96 -21.78
C TYR A 245 11.74 -7.04 -20.61
N LYS A 246 12.39 -5.91 -20.91
CA LYS A 246 12.82 -4.94 -19.91
C LYS A 246 11.63 -4.35 -19.14
N GLN A 247 10.56 -3.98 -19.83
CA GLN A 247 9.34 -3.47 -19.19
C GLN A 247 8.70 -4.51 -18.26
N ARG A 248 8.72 -5.79 -18.63
CA ARG A 248 8.22 -6.88 -17.80
C ARG A 248 9.10 -7.05 -16.56
N GLU A 249 10.42 -7.10 -16.71
CA GLU A 249 11.35 -7.20 -15.58
C GLU A 249 11.18 -6.04 -14.59
N GLU A 250 11.15 -4.80 -15.08
CA GLU A 250 10.95 -3.60 -14.25
C GLU A 250 9.62 -3.64 -13.47
N TYR A 251 8.55 -4.12 -14.10
CA TYR A 251 7.26 -4.28 -13.43
C TYR A 251 7.30 -5.37 -12.36
N MET A 252 7.99 -6.47 -12.61
CA MET A 252 8.10 -7.57 -11.65
C MET A 252 8.92 -7.17 -10.43
N ASP A 253 10.04 -6.46 -10.64
CA ASP A 253 10.80 -5.84 -9.54
C ASP A 253 9.94 -4.82 -8.77
N PHE A 254 9.12 -4.05 -9.49
CA PHE A 254 8.18 -3.10 -8.87
C PHE A 254 7.17 -3.81 -7.97
N GLU A 255 6.50 -4.86 -8.41
CA GLU A 255 5.45 -5.54 -7.62
C GLU A 255 5.98 -6.52 -6.57
N ARG A 256 7.23 -6.97 -6.66
CA ARG A 256 7.80 -7.96 -5.73
C ARG A 256 7.80 -7.47 -4.28
N GLN A 257 8.51 -6.37 -4.00
CA GLN A 257 8.69 -5.86 -2.63
C GLN A 257 7.38 -5.47 -1.93
N PRO A 258 6.41 -4.83 -2.61
CA PRO A 258 5.11 -4.54 -2.00
C PRO A 258 4.35 -5.80 -1.57
N ASN A 259 4.33 -6.85 -2.39
CA ASN A 259 3.62 -8.08 -2.04
C ASN A 259 4.29 -8.82 -0.88
N GLU A 260 5.63 -8.83 -0.85
CA GLU A 260 6.41 -9.33 0.30
C GLU A 260 6.05 -8.58 1.59
N LYS A 261 6.08 -7.24 1.53
CA LYS A 261 5.82 -6.40 2.71
C LYS A 261 4.39 -6.54 3.21
N ARG A 262 3.40 -6.60 2.31
CA ARG A 262 1.98 -6.79 2.66
C ARG A 262 1.72 -8.15 3.28
N ALA A 263 2.31 -9.21 2.74
CA ALA A 263 2.20 -10.55 3.31
C ALA A 263 2.77 -10.59 4.74
N SER A 264 3.97 -10.05 4.96
CA SER A 264 4.57 -9.96 6.31
C SER A 264 3.69 -9.20 7.30
N LEU A 265 3.19 -8.02 6.92
CA LEU A 265 2.35 -7.21 7.83
C LEU A 265 0.99 -7.85 8.14
N LEU A 266 0.37 -8.51 7.17
CA LEU A 266 -0.90 -9.23 7.40
C LEU A 266 -0.69 -10.50 8.21
N CYS A 267 0.42 -11.20 8.01
CA CYS A 267 0.78 -12.35 8.83
C CYS A 267 0.93 -11.94 10.30
N GLU A 268 1.67 -10.86 10.57
CA GLU A 268 1.81 -10.28 11.90
C GLU A 268 0.45 -9.88 12.50
N HIS A 269 -0.41 -9.23 11.72
CA HIS A 269 -1.74 -8.82 12.16
C HIS A 269 -2.66 -10.01 12.50
N VAL A 270 -2.74 -11.01 11.62
CA VAL A 270 -3.57 -12.21 11.84
C VAL A 270 -3.08 -13.01 13.04
N LEU A 271 -1.76 -13.18 13.19
CA LEU A 271 -1.18 -13.86 14.36
C LEU A 271 -1.49 -13.12 15.66
N PHE A 272 -1.48 -11.78 15.65
CA PHE A 272 -1.86 -10.98 16.81
C PHE A 272 -3.33 -11.16 17.16
N THR A 273 -4.25 -11.09 16.19
CA THR A 273 -5.68 -11.29 16.43
C THR A 273 -5.95 -12.66 17.05
N LEU A 274 -5.39 -13.73 16.49
CA LEU A 274 -5.56 -15.10 17.01
C LEU A 274 -4.97 -15.26 18.42
N TYR A 275 -3.84 -14.59 18.70
CA TYR A 275 -3.25 -14.58 20.05
C TYR A 275 -4.16 -13.90 21.07
N ILE A 276 -4.74 -12.76 20.72
CA ILE A 276 -5.69 -12.06 21.61
C ILE A 276 -6.95 -12.89 21.83
N GLU A 277 -7.54 -13.46 20.77
CA GLU A 277 -8.70 -14.37 20.89
C GLU A 277 -8.38 -15.54 21.83
N SER A 278 -7.20 -16.14 21.71
CA SER A 278 -6.78 -17.23 22.60
C SER A 278 -6.61 -16.82 24.07
N ILE A 279 -6.23 -15.57 24.34
CA ILE A 279 -6.14 -15.04 25.71
C ILE A 279 -7.53 -14.77 26.27
N VAL A 280 -8.43 -14.21 25.47
CA VAL A 280 -9.82 -13.94 25.86
C VAL A 280 -10.55 -15.25 26.15
N ASP A 281 -10.38 -16.27 25.30
CA ASP A 281 -10.95 -17.61 25.50
C ASP A 281 -10.35 -18.36 26.71
N PHE A 282 -9.14 -17.97 27.16
CA PHE A 282 -8.53 -18.52 28.37
C PHE A 282 -8.91 -17.74 29.64
N ALA A 283 -9.40 -16.50 29.48
CA ALA A 283 -9.80 -15.62 30.59
C ALA A 283 -11.28 -15.76 30.98
N PHE A 284 -12.06 -16.57 30.24
CA PHE A 284 -13.45 -16.96 30.53
C PHE A 284 -13.58 -18.48 30.67
#